data_AF-A0A3B5KHJ1-F1
#
_entry.id   AF-A0A3B5KHJ1-F1
#
_cell.length_a   1.000
_cell.length_b   1.000
_cell.length_c   1.000
_cell.angle_alpha   90.00
_cell.angle_beta   90.00
_cell.angle_gamma   90.00
#
_symmetry.space_group_name_H-M   'P 1'
#
loop_
_entity.id
_entity.type
_entity.pdbx_description
1 polymer ?
#
loop_
_entity_poly.entity_id
_entity_poly.type
_entity_poly.pdbx_seq_one_letter_code
_entity_poly.pdbx_strand_id
1 'polypeptide(L)'
;MEPEHRALLREHRLQLSAQLLVSDTIIPFLYQENVLTRTQVEEIESLATSRQKTLKLLDILPNCGPRAFHAFLQSLEDFRWIRDQLLLDLQERERARSPEDLVTSLWLMLSWGQ
;
A
#
# COMPACT_ATOMS: atom_id res chain seq x y z
N MET A 1 -6.21 -6.11 -7.05
CA MET A 1 -4.98 -5.78 -6.31
C MET A 1 -4.14 -7.04 -6.28
N GLU A 2 -2.83 -6.94 -6.50
CA GLU A 2 -1.92 -8.09 -6.51
C GLU A 2 -1.74 -8.68 -5.10
N PRO A 3 -1.42 -9.99 -4.99
CA PRO A 3 -1.22 -10.66 -3.70
C PRO A 3 -0.18 -9.98 -2.80
N GLU A 4 0.88 -9.43 -3.39
CA GLU A 4 1.99 -8.76 -2.71
C GLU A 4 1.53 -7.47 -2.05
N HIS A 5 0.76 -6.65 -2.78
CA HIS A 5 0.15 -5.44 -2.24
C HIS A 5 -0.77 -5.75 -1.05
N ARG A 6 -1.54 -6.84 -1.13
CA ARG A 6 -2.41 -7.29 -0.03
C ARG A 6 -1.61 -7.73 1.18
N ALA A 7 -0.53 -8.50 0.97
CA ALA A 7 0.34 -8.96 2.04
C ALA A 7 1.02 -7.79 2.76
N LEU A 8 1.56 -6.84 2.00
CA LEU A 8 2.14 -5.59 2.50
C LEU A 8 1.13 -4.81 3.35
N LEU A 9 -0.08 -4.51 2.84
CA LEU A 9 -1.09 -3.79 3.62
C LEU A 9 -1.49 -4.53 4.90
N ARG A 10 -1.51 -5.88 4.89
CA ARG A 10 -1.83 -6.68 6.07
C ARG A 10 -0.73 -6.58 7.14
N GLU A 11 0.53 -6.56 6.73
CA GLU A 11 1.68 -6.45 7.63
C GLU A 11 1.72 -5.09 8.32
N HIS A 12 1.51 -4.01 7.57
CA HIS A 12 1.49 -2.65 8.14
C HIS A 12 0.16 -2.26 8.77
N ARG A 13 -0.85 -3.15 8.79
CA ARG A 13 -2.22 -2.83 9.21
C ARG A 13 -2.29 -2.10 10.55
N LEU A 14 -1.55 -2.58 11.56
CA LEU A 14 -1.53 -1.97 12.89
C LEU A 14 -0.91 -0.58 12.85
N GLN A 15 0.25 -0.45 12.22
CA GLN A 15 0.98 0.81 12.04
C GLN A 15 0.11 1.86 11.33
N LEU A 16 -0.49 1.49 10.19
CA LEU A 16 -1.33 2.36 9.38
C LEU A 16 -2.55 2.82 10.18
N SER A 17 -3.21 1.90 10.89
CA SER A 17 -4.39 2.24 11.70
C SER A 17 -4.11 3.21 12.84
N ALA A 18 -2.87 3.24 13.33
CA ALA A 18 -2.47 4.13 14.42
C ALA A 18 -2.06 5.53 13.93
N GLN A 19 -1.64 5.67 12.69
CA GLN A 19 -0.96 6.88 12.20
C GLN A 19 -1.73 7.63 11.11
N LEU A 20 -2.63 6.96 10.38
CA LEU A 20 -3.41 7.60 9.31
C LEU A 20 -4.68 8.28 9.84
N LEU A 21 -4.90 9.51 9.37
CA LEU A 21 -6.17 10.22 9.45
C LEU A 21 -6.86 10.13 8.09
N VAL A 22 -7.65 9.07 7.87
CA VAL A 22 -8.16 8.77 6.53
C VAL A 22 -9.31 9.66 6.06
N SER A 23 -10.11 10.23 6.97
CA SER A 23 -11.31 11.00 6.62
C SER A 23 -11.04 12.31 5.90
N ASP A 24 -9.88 12.93 6.14
CA ASP A 24 -9.66 14.33 5.72
C ASP A 24 -9.28 14.41 4.24
N THR A 25 -8.36 13.54 3.80
CA THR A 25 -7.81 13.59 2.42
C THR A 25 -7.88 12.25 1.70
N ILE A 26 -7.69 11.14 2.42
CA ILE A 26 -7.59 9.81 1.80
C ILE A 26 -8.94 9.32 1.26
N ILE A 27 -10.00 9.32 2.09
CA ILE A 27 -11.33 8.85 1.69
C ILE A 27 -11.92 9.70 0.55
N PRO A 28 -11.89 11.05 0.60
CA PRO A 28 -12.37 11.87 -0.51
C PRO A 28 -11.64 11.60 -1.82
N PHE A 29 -10.31 11.48 -1.79
CA PHE A 29 -9.51 11.17 -2.98
C PHE A 29 -9.88 9.81 -3.58
N LEU A 30 -9.95 8.77 -2.76
CA LEU A 30 -10.28 7.42 -3.22
C LEU A 30 -11.71 7.31 -3.77
N TYR A 31 -12.64 8.12 -3.27
CA TYR A 31 -13.98 8.22 -3.84
C TYR A 31 -13.97 8.89 -5.22
N GLN A 32 -13.21 9.98 -5.38
CA GLN A 32 -13.05 10.67 -6.67
C GLN A 32 -12.40 9.78 -7.73
N GLU A 33 -11.41 8.97 -7.34
CA GLU A 33 -10.76 7.98 -8.20
C GLU A 33 -11.62 6.74 -8.49
N ASN A 34 -12.88 6.71 -8.03
CA ASN A 34 -13.81 5.58 -8.15
C ASN A 34 -13.28 4.27 -7.54
N VAL A 35 -12.38 4.37 -6.55
CA VAL A 35 -11.88 3.22 -5.77
C VAL A 35 -12.89 2.85 -4.68
N LEU A 36 -13.51 3.85 -4.07
CA LEU A 36 -14.60 3.66 -3.10
C LEU A 36 -15.93 4.02 -3.72
N THR A 37 -16.96 3.25 -3.39
CA THR A 37 -18.36 3.58 -3.67
C THR A 37 -18.93 4.49 -2.59
N ARG A 38 -20.04 5.19 -2.88
CA ARG A 38 -20.72 6.04 -1.90
C ARG A 38 -21.07 5.25 -0.62
N THR A 39 -21.61 4.03 -0.77
CA THR A 39 -21.95 3.17 0.37
C THR A 39 -20.72 2.82 1.22
N GLN A 40 -19.59 2.53 0.60
CA GLN A 40 -18.34 2.26 1.34
C GLN A 40 -17.82 3.50 2.07
N VAL A 41 -17.94 4.69 1.47
CA VAL A 41 -17.60 5.95 2.14
C VAL A 41 -18.51 6.16 3.35
N GLU A 42 -19.83 6.01 3.20
CA GLU A 42 -20.80 6.14 4.29
C GLU A 42 -20.53 5.13 5.42
N GLU A 43 -20.23 3.87 5.08
CA GLU A 43 -19.83 2.84 6.05
C GLU A 43 -18.57 3.23 6.83
N ILE A 44 -17.52 3.72 6.15
CA ILE A 44 -16.27 4.14 6.78
C ILE A 44 -16.54 5.35 7.68
N GLU A 45 -17.19 6.38 7.16
CA GLU A 45 -17.42 7.65 7.89
C GLU A 45 -18.35 7.49 9.09
N SER A 46 -19.20 6.45 9.12
CA SER A 46 -20.03 6.11 10.28
C SER A 46 -19.23 5.66 11.52
N LEU A 47 -17.96 5.28 11.37
CA LEU A 47 -17.14 4.79 12.47
C LEU A 47 -16.60 5.94 13.33
N ALA A 48 -16.56 5.73 14.65
CA ALA A 48 -16.30 6.80 15.61
C ALA A 48 -14.85 7.31 15.62
N THR A 49 -13.88 6.43 15.35
CA THR A 49 -12.44 6.77 15.49
C THR A 49 -11.69 6.63 14.18
N SER A 50 -10.71 7.50 13.94
CA SER A 50 -9.84 7.42 12.76
C SER A 50 -9.19 6.04 12.61
N ARG A 51 -8.82 5.40 13.73
CA ARG A 51 -8.29 4.04 13.75
C ARG A 51 -9.28 3.02 13.18
N GLN A 52 -10.54 3.05 13.61
CA GLN A 52 -11.58 2.16 13.08
C GLN A 52 -11.83 2.42 11.59
N LYS A 53 -11.87 3.70 11.18
CA LYS A 53 -12.02 4.09 9.77
C LYS A 53 -10.89 3.53 8.91
N THR A 54 -9.64 3.69 9.34
CA THR A 54 -8.47 3.15 8.64
C THR A 54 -8.51 1.63 8.55
N LEU A 55 -8.87 0.93 9.62
CA LEU A 55 -9.01 -0.53 9.59
C LEU A 55 -10.07 -0.99 8.57
N LYS A 56 -11.24 -0.33 8.55
CA LYS A 56 -12.31 -0.62 7.60
C LYS A 56 -11.88 -0.32 6.16
N LEU A 57 -11.18 0.78 5.93
CA LEU A 57 -10.59 1.09 4.62
C LEU A 57 -9.63 -0.01 4.15
N LEU A 58 -8.75 -0.47 5.02
CA LEU A 58 -7.78 -1.55 4.72
C LEU A 58 -8.46 -2.91 4.46
N ASP A 59 -9.69 -3.13 4.98
CA ASP A 59 -10.50 -4.32 4.66
C ASP A 59 -11.18 -4.22 3.29
N ILE A 60 -11.52 -3.01 2.86
CA ILE A 60 -12.21 -2.75 1.59
C ILE A 60 -11.23 -2.75 0.41
N LEU A 61 -10.10 -2.05 0.54
CA LEU A 61 -9.13 -1.81 -0.53
C LEU A 61 -8.71 -3.05 -1.34
N PRO A 62 -8.46 -4.24 -0.74
CA PRO A 62 -8.10 -5.45 -1.47
C PRO A 62 -9.10 -5.93 -2.53
N ASN A 63 -10.37 -5.51 -2.39
CA ASN A 63 -11.49 -5.89 -3.26
C ASN A 63 -11.78 -4.87 -4.38
N CYS A 64 -11.17 -3.67 -4.35
CA CYS A 64 -11.44 -2.57 -5.28
C CYS A 64 -10.68 -2.65 -6.62
N GLY A 65 -10.18 -3.83 -7.01
CA GLY A 65 -9.47 -4.03 -8.28
C GLY A 65 -7.96 -3.72 -8.25
N PRO A 66 -7.25 -3.82 -9.40
CA PRO A 66 -5.79 -3.72 -9.46
C PRO A 66 -5.25 -2.31 -9.16
N ARG A 67 -5.98 -1.26 -9.54
CA ARG A 67 -5.55 0.14 -9.37
C ARG A 67 -5.66 0.67 -7.93
N ALA A 68 -6.43 0.01 -7.08
CA ALA A 68 -6.74 0.49 -5.73
C ALA A 68 -5.50 0.71 -4.86
N PHE A 69 -4.46 -0.12 -5.02
CA PHE A 69 -3.21 0.05 -4.27
C PHE A 69 -2.47 1.33 -4.68
N HIS A 70 -2.29 1.57 -5.98
CA HIS A 70 -1.62 2.78 -6.47
C HIS A 70 -2.39 4.05 -6.11
N ALA A 71 -3.73 4.03 -6.24
CA ALA A 71 -4.57 5.15 -5.82
C ALA A 71 -4.47 5.40 -4.30
N PHE A 72 -4.39 4.35 -3.48
CA PHE A 72 -4.11 4.50 -2.05
C PHE A 72 -2.74 5.16 -1.82
N LEU A 73 -1.68 4.73 -2.48
CA LEU A 73 -0.37 5.39 -2.36
C LEU A 73 -0.39 6.86 -2.79
N GLN A 74 -1.15 7.21 -3.83
CA GLN A 74 -1.33 8.60 -4.27
C GLN A 74 -2.07 9.44 -3.23
N SER A 75 -3.06 8.84 -2.55
CA SER A 75 -3.82 9.51 -1.48
C SER A 75 -2.98 9.84 -0.23
N LEU A 76 -1.81 9.23 -0.08
CA LEU A 76 -0.89 9.44 1.06
C LEU A 76 0.02 10.67 0.88
N GLU A 77 -0.45 11.73 0.21
CA GLU A 77 0.36 12.94 -0.02
C GLU A 77 0.76 13.63 1.29
N ASP A 78 -0.12 13.68 2.28
CA ASP A 78 0.19 14.22 3.61
C ASP A 78 1.01 13.25 4.47
N PHE A 79 1.14 12.00 4.02
CA PHE A 79 1.79 10.89 4.73
C PHE A 79 2.91 10.29 3.88
N ARG A 80 3.68 11.13 3.17
CA ARG A 80 4.74 10.66 2.24
C ARG A 80 5.70 9.66 2.85
N TRP A 81 6.03 9.82 4.12
CA TRP A 81 6.92 8.90 4.83
C TRP A 81 6.34 7.48 4.95
N ILE A 82 5.01 7.33 5.13
CA ILE A 82 4.32 6.02 5.09
C ILE A 82 4.37 5.47 3.67
N ARG A 83 4.02 6.30 2.67
CA ARG A 83 4.03 5.91 1.27
C ARG A 83 5.40 5.38 0.85
N ASP A 84 6.45 6.12 1.18
CA ASP A 84 7.83 5.80 0.80
C ASP A 84 8.29 4.52 1.53
N GLN A 85 7.92 4.34 2.80
CA GLN A 85 8.17 3.08 3.52
C GLN A 85 7.48 1.89 2.83
N LEU A 86 6.19 2.01 2.49
CA LEU A 86 5.45 0.94 1.80
C LEU A 86 6.07 0.58 0.44
N LEU A 87 6.57 1.58 -0.29
CA LEU A 87 7.26 1.39 -1.57
C LEU A 87 8.61 0.68 -1.41
N LEU A 88 9.40 1.07 -0.41
CA LEU A 88 10.66 0.40 -0.07
C LEU A 88 10.42 -1.07 0.29
N ASP A 89 9.46 -1.33 1.19
CA ASP A 89 9.12 -2.69 1.62
C ASP A 89 8.57 -3.54 0.45
N LEU A 90 7.91 -2.92 -0.54
CA LEU A 90 7.47 -3.61 -1.75
C LEU A 90 8.66 -3.97 -2.64
N GLN A 91 9.55 -3.02 -2.88
CA GLN A 91 10.76 -3.21 -3.69
C GLN A 91 11.68 -4.29 -3.08
N GLU A 92 11.83 -4.33 -1.76
CA GLU A 92 12.61 -5.37 -1.08
C GLU A 92 12.01 -6.76 -1.30
N ARG A 93 10.68 -6.90 -1.28
CA ARG A 93 10.00 -8.16 -1.57
C ARG A 93 10.18 -8.60 -3.03
N GLU A 94 10.15 -7.66 -3.97
CA GLU A 94 10.41 -7.94 -5.39
C GLU A 94 11.86 -8.39 -5.60
N ARG A 95 12.83 -7.71 -4.99
CA ARG A 95 14.26 -8.10 -5.03
C ARG A 95 14.50 -9.48 -4.42
N ALA A 96 13.86 -9.80 -3.30
CA ALA A 96 13.98 -11.12 -2.68
C ALA A 96 13.38 -12.24 -3.55
N ARG A 97 12.44 -11.91 -4.44
CA ARG A 97 11.85 -12.84 -5.40
C ARG A 97 12.73 -13.06 -6.64
N SER A 98 13.63 -12.13 -6.95
CA SER A 98 14.60 -12.21 -8.05
C SER A 98 16.04 -12.45 -7.53
N PRO A 99 16.39 -13.66 -7.06
CA PRO A 99 17.76 -13.99 -6.68
C PRO A 99 18.74 -13.94 -7.87
N GLU A 100 18.21 -13.95 -9.09
CA GLU A 100 18.94 -13.90 -10.35
C GLU A 100 19.67 -12.57 -10.60
N ASP A 101 19.20 -11.44 -10.06
CA ASP A 101 19.94 -10.17 -10.16
C ASP A 101 21.22 -10.16 -9.32
N LEU A 102 21.21 -10.85 -8.17
CA LEU A 102 22.38 -11.01 -7.31
C LEU A 102 23.36 -12.04 -7.87
N VAL A 103 22.85 -13.17 -8.37
CA VAL A 103 23.65 -14.22 -9.01
C VAL A 103 24.30 -13.68 -10.28
N THR A 104 23.57 -12.96 -11.14
CA THR A 104 24.10 -12.36 -12.36
C THR A 104 25.16 -11.30 -12.06
N SER A 105 24.94 -10.47 -11.03
CA SER A 105 25.94 -9.49 -10.58
C SER A 105 27.20 -10.15 -10.01
N LEU A 106 27.07 -11.22 -9.23
CA LEU A 106 28.21 -11.99 -8.73
C LEU A 106 28.96 -12.72 -9.85
N TRP A 107 28.23 -13.31 -10.81
CA TRP A 107 28.82 -13.93 -11.99
C TRP A 107 29.58 -12.91 -12.84
N LEU A 108 29.04 -11.71 -13.05
CA LEU A 108 29.73 -10.63 -13.79
C LEU A 108 30.98 -10.15 -13.05
N MET A 109 30.93 -10.01 -11.73
CA MET A 109 32.10 -9.64 -10.92
C MET A 109 33.19 -10.73 -10.93
N LEU A 110 32.81 -12.02 -10.98
CA LEU A 110 33.75 -13.14 -11.06
C LEU A 110 34.27 -13.40 -12.48
N SER A 111 33.51 -13.00 -13.51
CA SER A 111 33.86 -13.25 -14.93
C SER A 111 34.71 -12.14 -15.56
N TRP A 112 34.78 -10.95 -14.95
CA TRP A 112 35.67 -9.85 -15.37
C TRP A 112 37.11 -9.97 -14.81
N GLY A 113 37.44 -11.11 -14.23
CA GLY A 113 38.74 -11.42 -13.64
C GLY A 113 39.55 -12.47 -14.40
N GLN A 114 39.43 -12.56 -15.72
CA GLN A 114 40.37 -13.29 -16.60
C GLN A 114 40.66 -12.52 -17.88
#